data_AF-A0A1U8AEU0-F1
#
_entry.id   AF-A0A1U8AEU0-F1
#
_cell.length_a   1.000
_cell.length_b   1.000
_cell.length_c   1.000
_cell.angle_alpha   90.00
_cell.angle_beta   90.00
_cell.angle_gamma   90.00
#
_symmetry.space_group_name_H-M   'P 1'
#
loop_
_entity.id
_entity.type
_entity.pdbx_description
1 polymer ?
#
loop_
_entity_poly.entity_id
_entity_poly.type
_entity_poly.pdbx_seq_one_letter_code
_entity_poly.pdbx_strand_id
1 'polypeptide(L)'
;MNGTGGEAGAVPGQITTPPLHPAIAPLSYLLGTWRGEGEGGFPTINSFKYGEELSFSHSGKPVISYSQKTWKLASGEPMHAESGYWRPKPDGSIEVVIAQSTGLVEVQKGTFDAGKKVVTLHSELVGNASKALKNVLQEGI
;
A
#
# COMPACT_ATOMS: atom_id res chain seq x y z
N MET A 1 -3.88 -55.03 25.98
CA MET A 1 -4.98 -54.33 25.29
C MET A 1 -4.81 -52.84 25.52
N ASN A 2 -5.01 -52.09 24.44
CA ASN A 2 -4.57 -50.73 24.12
C ASN A 2 -4.85 -49.62 25.13
N GLY A 3 -4.01 -48.57 25.06
CA GLY A 3 -4.27 -47.27 25.68
C GLY A 3 -3.14 -46.26 25.48
N THR A 4 -2.73 -46.03 24.23
CA THR A 4 -1.80 -44.96 23.83
C THR A 4 -2.42 -43.58 24.03
N GLY A 5 -1.88 -42.76 24.94
CA GLY A 5 -2.13 -41.33 25.01
C GLY A 5 -0.91 -40.59 24.49
N GLY A 6 -0.92 -40.22 23.21
CA GLY A 6 0.13 -39.42 22.60
C GLY A 6 0.06 -37.96 23.09
N GLU A 7 1.19 -37.46 23.57
CA GLU A 7 1.43 -36.03 23.69
C GLU A 7 1.28 -35.39 22.29
N ALA A 8 0.37 -34.44 22.17
CA ALA A 8 0.23 -33.62 20.97
C ALA A 8 1.48 -32.75 20.82
N GLY A 9 2.45 -33.21 20.03
CA GLY A 9 3.58 -32.41 19.60
C GLY A 9 3.08 -31.17 18.86
N ALA A 10 3.45 -29.99 19.34
CA ALA A 10 3.21 -28.74 18.64
C ALA A 10 3.89 -28.80 17.26
N VAL A 11 3.13 -28.50 16.21
CA VAL A 11 3.62 -28.46 14.83
C VAL A 11 4.45 -27.19 14.65
N PRO A 12 5.77 -27.26 14.37
CA PRO A 12 6.57 -26.08 14.09
C PRO A 12 6.15 -25.47 12.74
N GLY A 13 5.76 -24.19 12.72
CA GLY A 13 5.64 -23.43 11.48
C GLY A 13 4.25 -22.92 11.08
N GLN A 14 3.22 -23.03 11.93
CA GLN A 14 2.01 -22.24 11.69
C GLN A 14 2.30 -20.76 11.96
N ILE A 15 2.65 -20.02 10.90
CA ILE A 15 2.59 -18.55 10.93
C ILE A 15 1.12 -18.19 10.99
N THR A 16 0.59 -18.03 12.20
CA THR A 16 -0.74 -17.46 12.40
C THR A 16 -0.65 -15.98 12.08
N THR A 17 -1.51 -15.49 11.19
CA THR A 17 -1.64 -14.04 10.96
C THR A 17 -1.96 -13.40 12.31
N PRO A 18 -1.14 -12.44 12.81
CA PRO A 18 -1.40 -11.79 14.08
C PRO A 18 -2.79 -11.13 14.07
N PRO A 19 -3.46 -10.98 15.22
CA PRO A 19 -4.72 -10.25 15.28
C PRO A 19 -4.61 -8.84 14.68
N LEU A 20 -5.69 -8.38 14.04
CA LEU A 20 -5.75 -7.06 13.42
C LEU A 20 -5.73 -5.97 14.50
N HIS A 21 -4.84 -4.99 14.36
CA HIS A 21 -4.75 -3.89 15.32
C HIS A 21 -5.96 -2.93 15.16
N PRO A 22 -6.58 -2.43 16.24
CA PRO A 22 -7.76 -1.56 16.15
C PRO A 22 -7.58 -0.33 15.26
N ALA A 23 -6.39 0.29 15.28
CA ALA A 23 -6.08 1.44 14.42
C ALA A 23 -6.15 1.15 12.91
N ILE A 24 -5.88 -0.09 12.47
CA ILE A 24 -5.94 -0.46 11.05
C ILE A 24 -7.25 -1.17 10.68
N ALA A 25 -8.07 -1.57 11.67
CA ALA A 25 -9.34 -2.25 11.44
C ALA A 25 -10.29 -1.50 10.48
N PRO A 26 -10.42 -0.16 10.53
CA PRO A 26 -11.23 0.59 9.58
C PRO A 26 -10.76 0.48 8.12
N LEU A 27 -9.50 0.12 7.89
CA LEU A 27 -8.89 -0.06 6.56
C LEU A 27 -8.69 -1.54 6.19
N SER A 28 -9.31 -2.46 6.93
CA SER A 28 -9.23 -3.92 6.67
C SER A 28 -9.64 -4.31 5.25
N TYR A 29 -10.48 -3.51 4.60
CA TYR A 29 -10.91 -3.72 3.22
C TYR A 29 -9.78 -3.57 2.18
N LEU A 30 -8.63 -3.01 2.56
CA LEU A 30 -7.45 -2.93 1.69
C LEU A 30 -6.61 -4.22 1.74
N LEU A 31 -6.69 -5.00 2.83
CA LEU A 31 -5.80 -6.13 3.07
C LEU A 31 -5.98 -7.23 2.01
N GLY A 32 -4.86 -7.70 1.48
CA GLY A 32 -4.82 -8.71 0.42
C GLY A 32 -3.94 -8.28 -0.74
N THR A 33 -4.07 -9.02 -1.84
CA THR A 33 -3.38 -8.74 -3.10
C THR A 33 -4.40 -8.35 -4.15
N TRP A 34 -4.14 -7.23 -4.81
CA TRP A 34 -4.97 -6.66 -5.87
C TRP A 34 -4.17 -6.71 -7.16
N ARG A 35 -4.82 -7.11 -8.25
CA ARG A 35 -4.17 -7.17 -9.57
C ARG A 35 -5.11 -6.60 -10.62
N GLY A 36 -4.57 -5.75 -11.49
CA GLY A 36 -5.35 -5.07 -12.53
C GLY A 36 -4.47 -4.47 -13.61
N GLU A 37 -5.09 -3.60 -14.41
CA GLU A 37 -4.44 -2.82 -15.45
C GLU A 37 -4.67 -1.33 -15.21
N GLY A 38 -3.69 -0.51 -15.54
CA GLY A 38 -3.75 0.95 -15.46
C GLY A 38 -3.38 1.61 -16.78
N GLU A 39 -3.73 2.89 -16.90
CA GLU A 39 -3.36 3.76 -18.01
C GLU A 39 -2.65 4.99 -17.45
N GLY A 40 -1.42 5.23 -17.89
CA GLY A 40 -0.59 6.34 -17.46
C GLY A 40 -0.39 7.33 -18.61
N GLY A 41 -0.42 8.62 -18.30
CA GLY A 41 -0.16 9.69 -19.26
C GLY A 41 0.15 10.99 -18.54
N PHE A 42 0.95 11.84 -19.17
CA PHE A 42 1.26 13.19 -18.69
C PHE A 42 1.40 14.12 -19.90
N PRO A 43 1.23 15.45 -19.81
CA PRO A 43 1.35 16.33 -20.98
C PRO A 43 2.64 16.15 -21.81
N THR A 44 3.72 15.65 -21.22
CA THR A 44 5.00 15.36 -21.90
C THR A 44 5.25 13.87 -22.19
N ILE A 45 4.30 12.98 -21.90
CA ILE A 45 4.44 11.52 -22.02
C ILE A 45 3.17 10.97 -22.66
N ASN A 46 3.31 10.29 -23.82
CA ASN A 46 2.20 9.63 -24.49
C ASN A 46 1.49 8.64 -23.56
N SER A 47 0.17 8.46 -23.74
CA SER A 47 -0.56 7.46 -22.97
C SER A 47 0.02 6.05 -23.18
N PHE A 48 0.13 5.29 -22.09
CA PHE A 48 0.59 3.92 -22.09
C PHE A 48 -0.23 3.08 -21.11
N LYS A 49 -0.38 1.77 -21.40
CA LYS A 49 -1.03 0.82 -20.50
C LYS A 49 -0.02 -0.06 -19.79
N TYR A 50 -0.31 -0.41 -18.56
CA TYR A 50 0.55 -1.27 -17.73
C TYR A 50 -0.31 -2.22 -16.90
N GLY A 51 0.27 -3.38 -16.56
CA GLY A 51 -0.30 -4.24 -15.53
C GLY A 51 0.23 -3.82 -14.16
N GLU A 52 -0.58 -4.01 -13.13
CA GLU A 52 -0.29 -3.57 -11.77
C GLU A 52 -0.70 -4.61 -10.74
N GLU A 53 0.13 -4.80 -9.71
CA GLU A 53 -0.18 -5.62 -8.54
C GLU A 53 0.17 -4.83 -7.27
N LEU A 54 -0.78 -4.76 -6.35
CA LEU A 54 -0.65 -4.12 -5.04
C LEU A 54 -0.81 -5.19 -3.96
N SER A 55 -0.02 -5.11 -2.89
CA SER A 55 -0.17 -5.96 -1.71
C SER A 55 -0.24 -5.11 -0.46
N PHE A 56 -1.27 -5.34 0.35
CA PHE A 56 -1.46 -4.75 1.66
C PHE A 56 -1.48 -5.85 2.72
N SER A 57 -0.58 -5.75 3.69
CA SER A 57 -0.43 -6.75 4.75
C SER A 57 -0.16 -6.10 6.11
N HIS A 58 -0.29 -6.87 7.20
CA HIS A 58 0.03 -6.39 8.54
C HIS A 58 0.69 -7.47 9.37
N SER A 59 1.40 -7.05 10.42
CA SER A 59 2.03 -7.90 11.44
C SER A 59 1.40 -7.73 12.82
N GLY A 60 0.19 -7.18 12.88
CA GLY A 60 -0.54 -6.87 14.13
C GLY A 60 -0.14 -5.55 14.80
N LYS A 61 0.67 -4.73 14.12
CA LYS A 61 1.03 -3.38 14.53
C LYS A 61 0.05 -2.34 13.95
N PRO A 62 0.00 -1.10 14.47
CA PRO A 62 -0.82 -0.01 13.93
C PRO A 62 -0.28 0.53 12.59
N VAL A 63 0.10 -0.36 11.69
CA VAL A 63 0.74 -0.05 10.40
C VAL A 63 0.33 -1.12 9.40
N ILE A 64 0.02 -0.71 8.17
CA ILE A 64 -0.17 -1.60 7.02
C ILE A 64 1.08 -1.49 6.14
N SER A 65 1.72 -2.63 5.85
CA SER A 65 2.78 -2.74 4.87
C SER A 65 2.17 -2.71 3.46
N TYR A 66 2.74 -1.88 2.59
CA TYR A 66 2.33 -1.72 1.21
C TYR A 66 3.48 -2.06 0.27
N SER A 67 3.19 -2.83 -0.78
CA SER A 67 4.08 -2.98 -1.93
C SER A 67 3.30 -2.95 -3.22
N GLN A 68 3.90 -2.41 -4.26
CA GLN A 68 3.33 -2.33 -5.58
C GLN A 68 4.40 -2.57 -6.63
N LYS A 69 3.99 -3.20 -7.73
CA LYS A 69 4.84 -3.38 -8.91
C LYS A 69 4.00 -3.29 -10.18
N THR A 70 4.66 -2.87 -11.24
CA THR A 70 4.07 -2.76 -12.58
C THR A 70 4.85 -3.58 -13.61
N TRP A 71 4.20 -3.91 -14.72
CA TRP A 71 4.82 -4.57 -15.86
C TRP A 71 4.21 -4.12 -17.19
N LYS A 72 4.95 -4.28 -18.28
CA LYS A 72 4.42 -4.08 -19.64
C LYS A 72 3.39 -5.16 -19.95
N LEU A 73 2.18 -4.79 -20.36
CA LEU A 73 1.12 -5.76 -20.67
C LEU A 73 1.51 -6.77 -21.76
N ALA A 74 2.23 -6.32 -22.79
CA ALA A 74 2.57 -7.17 -23.93
C ALA A 74 3.68 -8.20 -23.64
N SER A 75 4.65 -7.86 -22.79
CA SER A 75 5.85 -8.68 -22.57
C SER A 75 5.98 -9.24 -21.16
N GLY A 76 5.23 -8.72 -20.18
CA GLY A 76 5.41 -9.04 -18.77
C GLY A 76 6.71 -8.50 -18.16
N GLU A 77 7.47 -7.69 -18.92
CA GLU A 77 8.71 -7.08 -18.43
C GLU A 77 8.43 -6.16 -17.24
N PRO A 78 9.15 -6.32 -16.11
CA PRO A 78 8.99 -5.44 -14.95
C PRO A 78 9.26 -3.97 -15.29
N MET A 79 8.47 -3.07 -14.69
CA MET A 79 8.60 -1.63 -14.82
C MET A 79 8.89 -0.99 -13.45
N HIS A 80 8.07 -0.02 -13.02
CA HIS A 80 8.19 0.64 -11.73
C HIS A 80 7.74 -0.27 -10.59
N ALA A 81 8.31 -0.04 -9.41
CA ALA A 81 7.88 -0.65 -8.17
C ALA A 81 8.01 0.37 -7.04
N GLU A 82 7.18 0.23 -6.03
CA GLU A 82 7.24 1.04 -4.82
C GLU A 82 6.82 0.23 -3.60
N SER A 83 7.24 0.68 -2.43
CA SER A 83 6.85 0.05 -1.17
C SER A 83 6.89 1.05 -0.03
N GLY A 84 6.10 0.78 0.99
CA GLY A 84 5.86 1.77 2.02
C GLY A 84 5.00 1.27 3.17
N TYR A 85 4.56 2.23 3.98
CA TYR A 85 3.78 1.97 5.18
C TYR A 85 2.64 2.97 5.32
N TRP A 86 1.44 2.47 5.59
CA TRP A 86 0.24 3.27 5.87
C TRP A 86 -0.04 3.25 7.37
N ARG A 87 -0.21 4.43 7.97
CA ARG A 87 -0.25 4.65 9.42
C ARG A 87 -1.54 5.40 9.80
N PRO A 88 -2.71 4.74 9.78
CA PRO A 88 -3.97 5.35 10.18
C PRO A 88 -4.01 5.60 11.69
N LYS A 89 -4.73 6.66 12.09
CA LYS A 89 -5.00 7.02 13.48
C LYS A 89 -6.50 6.93 13.79
N PRO A 90 -6.89 6.76 15.07
CA PRO A 90 -8.30 6.67 15.47
C PRO A 90 -9.14 7.92 15.15
N ASP A 91 -8.51 9.08 14.97
CA ASP A 91 -9.17 10.35 14.63
C ASP A 91 -9.54 10.48 13.14
N GLY A 92 -9.28 9.44 12.33
CA GLY A 92 -9.54 9.44 10.88
C GLY A 92 -8.40 10.02 10.04
N SER A 93 -7.31 10.49 10.66
CA SER A 93 -6.10 10.91 9.94
C SER A 93 -5.22 9.72 9.54
N ILE A 94 -4.43 9.90 8.49
CA ILE A 94 -3.49 8.90 8.00
C ILE A 94 -2.21 9.55 7.48
N GLU A 95 -1.08 8.88 7.72
CA GLU A 95 0.21 9.17 7.10
C GLU A 95 0.62 7.96 6.26
N VAL A 96 1.17 8.21 5.08
CA VAL A 96 1.72 7.18 4.20
C VAL A 96 3.13 7.57 3.79
N VAL A 97 4.09 6.66 3.99
CA VAL A 97 5.48 6.84 3.55
C VAL A 97 5.81 5.83 2.47
N ILE A 98 6.37 6.28 1.36
CA ILE A 98 6.64 5.44 0.18
C ILE A 98 8.06 5.70 -0.32
N ALA A 99 8.75 4.63 -0.71
CA ALA A 99 9.97 4.67 -1.51
C ALA A 99 9.71 4.01 -2.87
N GLN A 100 10.13 4.69 -3.93
CA GLN A 100 9.96 4.24 -5.31
C GLN A 100 11.29 3.73 -5.90
N SER A 101 11.23 2.75 -6.81
CA SER A 101 12.40 2.20 -7.50
C SER A 101 13.14 3.24 -8.37
N THR A 102 12.49 4.35 -8.69
CA THR A 102 13.04 5.52 -9.39
C THR A 102 13.96 6.38 -8.50
N GLY A 103 14.04 6.08 -7.21
CA GLY A 103 14.85 6.81 -6.24
C GLY A 103 14.11 7.95 -5.54
N LEU A 104 12.80 8.10 -5.73
CA LEU A 104 11.98 9.08 -5.02
C LEU A 104 11.49 8.53 -3.67
N VAL A 105 11.29 9.43 -2.72
CA VAL A 105 10.60 9.14 -1.46
C VAL A 105 9.48 10.14 -1.23
N GLU A 106 8.38 9.68 -0.65
CA GLU A 106 7.23 10.54 -0.36
C GLU A 106 6.79 10.39 1.10
N VAL A 107 6.39 11.51 1.69
CA VAL A 107 5.55 11.54 2.89
C VAL A 107 4.23 12.15 2.48
N GLN A 108 3.16 11.38 2.60
CA GLN A 108 1.80 11.82 2.33
C GLN A 108 0.98 11.85 3.62
N LYS A 109 0.10 12.83 3.73
CA LYS A 109 -0.89 12.92 4.83
C LYS A 109 -2.29 13.08 4.27
N GLY A 110 -3.28 12.74 5.09
CA GLY A 110 -4.67 13.00 4.76
C GLY A 110 -5.63 12.30 5.70
N THR A 111 -6.75 11.84 5.15
CA THR A 111 -7.86 11.26 5.92
C THR A 111 -8.43 10.01 5.26
N PHE A 112 -9.11 9.18 6.04
CA PHE A 112 -9.89 8.06 5.54
C PHE A 112 -11.34 8.08 6.04
N ASP A 113 -12.26 7.60 5.20
CA ASP A 113 -13.66 7.36 5.51
C ASP A 113 -13.93 5.87 5.29
N ALA A 114 -14.01 5.10 6.39
CA ALA A 114 -14.21 3.65 6.33
C ALA A 114 -15.60 3.25 5.84
N GLY A 115 -16.61 4.09 6.08
CA GLY A 115 -17.97 3.86 5.58
C GLY A 115 -18.05 3.98 4.06
N LYS A 116 -17.31 4.93 3.49
CA LYS A 116 -17.21 5.14 2.04
C LYS A 116 -16.09 4.34 1.37
N LYS A 117 -15.20 3.74 2.15
CA LYS A 117 -13.97 3.07 1.68
C LYS A 117 -13.10 4.01 0.83
N VAL A 118 -12.96 5.25 1.29
CA VAL A 118 -12.18 6.30 0.62
C VAL A 118 -10.99 6.68 1.49
N VAL A 119 -9.82 6.81 0.87
CA VAL A 119 -8.63 7.42 1.47
C VAL A 119 -8.22 8.59 0.58
N THR A 120 -8.04 9.77 1.18
CA THR A 120 -7.59 10.98 0.47
C THR A 120 -6.23 11.37 1.02
N LEU A 121 -5.24 11.52 0.14
CA LEU A 121 -3.86 11.83 0.49
C LEU A 121 -3.37 13.04 -0.31
N HIS A 122 -2.47 13.80 0.28
CA HIS A 122 -1.67 14.81 -0.38
C HIS A 122 -0.22 14.67 0.08
N SER A 123 0.73 14.91 -0.83
CA SER A 123 2.16 14.87 -0.50
C SER A 123 2.53 16.09 0.34
N GLU A 124 3.12 15.84 1.51
CA GLU A 124 3.75 16.87 2.36
C GLU A 124 5.24 17.00 2.04
N LEU A 125 5.86 15.92 1.59
CA LEU A 125 7.25 15.89 1.12
C LEU A 125 7.38 14.96 -0.07
N VAL A 126 8.14 15.41 -1.08
CA VAL A 126 8.67 14.58 -2.16
C VAL A 126 10.18 14.78 -2.22
N GLY A 127 10.93 13.76 -1.83
CA GLY A 127 12.38 13.77 -1.76
C GLY A 127 13.03 13.20 -3.02
N ASN A 128 14.20 13.74 -3.35
CA ASN A 128 15.04 13.30 -4.48
C ASN A 128 14.39 13.43 -5.88
N ALA A 129 13.33 14.23 -6.01
CA ALA A 129 12.74 14.56 -7.30
C ALA A 129 13.62 15.57 -8.06
N SER A 130 13.95 15.26 -9.32
CA SER A 130 14.78 16.13 -10.19
C SER A 130 14.08 17.41 -10.65
N LYS A 131 12.75 17.47 -10.53
CA LYS A 131 11.93 18.67 -10.76
C LYS A 131 10.98 18.83 -9.57
N ALA A 132 10.89 20.05 -9.04
CA ALA A 132 9.89 20.37 -8.03
C ALA A 132 8.48 20.20 -8.64
N LEU A 133 7.68 19.29 -8.08
CA LEU A 133 6.24 19.29 -8.27
C LEU A 133 5.74 20.54 -7.54
N LYS A 134 5.54 21.65 -8.26
CA LYS A 134 4.86 22.82 -7.67
C LYS A 134 3.44 22.38 -7.35
N ASN A 135 3.06 22.45 -6.07
CA ASN A 135 1.68 22.33 -5.63
C ASN A 135 0.81 23.23 -6.51
N VAL A 136 -0.06 22.63 -7.34
CA VAL A 136 -1.13 23.37 -8.00
C VAL A 136 -2.23 23.52 -6.96
N LEU A 137 -2.08 24.53 -6.11
CA LEU A 137 -3.17 25.11 -5.32
C LEU A 137 -3.39 26.54 -5.80
N GLN A 138 -4.10 26.65 -6.92
CA GLN A 138 -4.89 27.79 -7.38
C GLN A 138 -5.55 27.28 -8.68
N GLU A 139 -6.87 27.32 -8.85
CA GLU A 139 -7.69 28.51 -8.73
C GLU A 139 -9.07 28.23 -8.12
N GLY A 140 -9.60 29.22 -7.42
CA GLY A 140 -11.03 29.38 -7.27
C GLY A 140 -11.60 30.07 -8.51
N ILE A 141 -12.78 29.64 -8.93
CA ILE A 141 -14.08 30.34 -8.86
C ILE A 141 -15.13 29.26 -8.67
#